data_AF-A0A7S0WE85-F1
#
_entry.id   AF-A0A7S0WE85-F1
#
_cell.length_a   1.000
_cell.length_b   1.000
_cell.length_c   1.000
_cell.angle_alpha   90.00
_cell.angle_beta   90.00
_cell.angle_gamma   90.00
#
_symmetry.space_group_name_H-M   'P 1'
#
loop_
_entity.id
_entity.type
_entity.pdbx_description
1 polymer ?
#
loop_
_entity_poly.entity_id
_entity_poly.type
_entity_poly.pdbx_seq_one_letter_code
_entity_poly.pdbx_strand_id
1 'polypeptide(L)'
;KTQLFREARTPRASIDVDVANRALQRLVDRGDVDMYAYARATPKGKSMQVRFVVARAFERTIDVGGDDAVEDQAEDAMSRANRRSRSAVTREHAIRAEDGDGDIALASASSSSTMDVIVIELVADRFLRKLVRCLVSTTMREAANFAGDDDVLLNIAATRDRRAVAPPAPPGGLFFAGVSYSDDFETTRGS
;
A
#
# COMPACT_ATOMS: atom_id res chain seq x y z
N LYS A 1 0.02 9.82 32.14
CA LYS A 1 0.52 10.45 30.90
C LYS A 1 0.24 9.48 29.75
N THR A 2 -0.94 9.60 29.15
CA THR A 2 -1.34 8.79 27.99
C THR A 2 -0.68 9.41 26.76
N GLN A 3 0.36 8.77 26.23
CA GLN A 3 0.96 9.18 24.96
C GLN A 3 -0.04 8.85 23.85
N LEU A 4 -0.75 9.85 23.36
CA LEU A 4 -1.48 9.76 22.11
C LEU A 4 -0.45 9.47 21.02
N PHE A 5 -0.51 8.25 20.45
CA PHE A 5 0.22 7.90 19.24
C PHE A 5 -0.44 8.67 18.09
N ARG A 6 -0.14 9.97 17.99
CA ARG A 6 -0.38 10.74 16.78
C ARG A 6 0.56 10.16 15.76
N GLU A 7 0.07 9.20 14.99
CA GLU A 7 0.70 8.74 13.78
C GLU A 7 0.75 9.96 12.85
N ALA A 8 1.82 10.75 12.98
CA ALA A 8 2.09 11.84 12.08
C ALA A 8 2.21 11.19 10.72
N ARG A 9 1.16 11.34 9.89
CA ARG A 9 1.19 10.96 8.48
C ARG A 9 2.56 11.33 7.96
N THR A 10 3.31 10.32 7.50
CA THR A 10 4.67 10.51 6.99
C THR A 10 4.66 11.77 6.13
N PRO A 11 5.57 12.73 6.38
CA PRO A 11 5.55 14.00 5.66
C PRO A 11 5.42 13.71 4.17
N ARG A 12 4.47 14.39 3.50
CA ARG A 12 4.22 14.25 2.06
C ARG A 12 5.53 14.58 1.35
N ALA A 13 6.33 13.57 1.06
CA ALA A 13 7.35 13.69 0.03
C ALA A 13 6.59 14.10 -1.23
N SER A 14 7.02 15.17 -1.88
CA SER A 14 6.49 15.55 -3.18
C SER A 14 6.89 14.44 -4.16
N ILE A 15 6.01 13.47 -4.35
CA ILE A 15 6.20 12.42 -5.33
C ILE A 15 5.74 12.99 -6.67
N ASP A 16 6.66 13.07 -7.62
CA ASP A 16 6.33 13.38 -9.01
C ASP A 16 5.70 12.14 -9.65
N VAL A 17 4.40 12.22 -9.91
CA VAL A 17 3.61 11.13 -10.52
C VAL A 17 4.02 10.88 -11.96
N ASP A 18 4.42 11.90 -12.70
CA ASP A 18 4.83 11.75 -14.09
C ASP A 18 6.15 10.98 -14.18
N VAL A 19 7.08 11.24 -13.27
CA VAL A 19 8.30 10.43 -13.14
C VAL A 19 7.97 8.97 -12.85
N ALA A 20 7.10 8.71 -11.85
CA ALA A 20 6.69 7.35 -11.52
C ALA A 20 6.02 6.65 -12.71
N ASN A 21 5.17 7.36 -13.44
CA ASN A 21 4.50 6.85 -14.63
C ASN A 21 5.51 6.52 -15.74
N ARG A 22 6.43 7.43 -16.08
CA ARG A 22 7.47 7.19 -17.09
C ARG A 22 8.31 5.95 -16.77
N ALA A 23 8.76 5.81 -15.53
CA ALA A 23 9.53 4.65 -15.10
C ALA A 23 8.74 3.33 -15.21
N LEU A 24 7.44 3.35 -14.90
CA LEU A 24 6.56 2.19 -15.05
C LEU A 24 6.32 1.83 -16.52
N GLN A 25 6.15 2.82 -17.41
CA GLN A 25 5.94 2.57 -18.84
C GLN A 25 7.09 1.80 -19.48
N ARG A 26 8.33 2.00 -19.01
CA ARG A 26 9.50 1.23 -19.51
C ARG A 26 9.35 -0.28 -19.30
N LEU A 27 8.59 -0.72 -18.30
CA LEU A 27 8.29 -2.15 -18.09
C LEU A 27 7.41 -2.72 -19.19
N VAL A 28 6.47 -1.93 -19.71
CA VAL A 28 5.59 -2.31 -20.82
C VAL A 28 6.39 -2.32 -22.12
N ASP A 29 7.14 -1.25 -22.38
CA ASP A 29 7.99 -1.10 -23.59
C ASP A 29 9.00 -2.25 -23.73
N ARG A 30 9.53 -2.74 -22.61
CA ARG A 30 10.52 -3.80 -22.60
C ARG A 30 9.96 -5.17 -22.98
N GLY A 31 8.67 -5.42 -22.72
CA GLY A 31 8.04 -6.73 -22.88
C GLY A 31 8.34 -7.68 -21.73
N ASP A 32 9.09 -8.76 -21.98
CA ASP A 32 9.42 -9.75 -20.96
C ASP A 32 10.56 -9.24 -20.06
N VAL A 33 10.28 -9.07 -18.76
CA VAL A 33 11.24 -8.56 -17.77
C VAL A 33 11.53 -9.62 -16.70
N ASP A 34 12.81 -9.84 -16.40
CA ASP A 34 13.20 -10.74 -15.32
C ASP A 34 13.00 -10.04 -13.98
N MET A 35 11.93 -10.41 -13.29
CA MET A 35 11.52 -9.76 -12.06
C MET A 35 12.07 -10.42 -10.79
N TYR A 36 13.19 -11.15 -10.89
CA TYR A 36 13.82 -11.80 -9.74
C TYR A 36 14.15 -10.83 -8.60
N ALA A 37 14.63 -9.62 -8.93
CA ALA A 37 14.97 -8.59 -7.95
C ALA A 37 13.75 -8.16 -7.11
N TYR A 38 12.57 -8.13 -7.72
CA TYR A 38 11.30 -7.71 -7.10
C TYR A 38 10.55 -8.86 -6.43
N ALA A 39 10.70 -10.08 -6.91
CA ALA A 39 9.99 -11.23 -6.37
C ALA A 39 10.55 -11.72 -5.03
N ARG A 40 9.70 -12.34 -4.20
CA ARG A 40 10.09 -12.94 -2.92
C ARG A 40 9.48 -14.32 -2.75
N ALA A 41 10.31 -15.28 -2.36
CA ALA A 41 9.89 -16.67 -2.12
C ALA A 41 9.14 -17.28 -3.32
N THR A 42 9.57 -16.96 -4.55
CA THR A 42 9.12 -17.67 -5.74
C THR A 42 9.57 -19.13 -5.64
N PRO A 43 8.67 -20.12 -5.86
CA PRO A 43 9.04 -21.53 -5.85
C PRO A 43 10.20 -21.83 -6.81
N LYS A 44 11.07 -22.77 -6.44
CA LYS A 44 12.19 -23.19 -7.30
C LYS A 44 11.67 -23.68 -8.66
N GLY A 45 12.39 -23.35 -9.72
CA GLY A 45 12.07 -23.77 -11.10
C GLY A 45 10.94 -23.00 -11.79
N LYS A 46 10.29 -22.04 -11.12
CA LYS A 46 9.33 -21.15 -11.78
C LYS A 46 10.05 -20.03 -12.52
N SER A 47 9.58 -19.73 -13.73
CA SER A 47 10.06 -18.57 -14.50
C SER A 47 9.86 -17.28 -13.71
N MET A 48 10.88 -16.43 -13.76
CA MET A 48 10.87 -15.08 -13.16
C MET A 48 10.48 -14.01 -14.18
N GLN A 49 10.28 -14.40 -15.44
CA GLN A 49 9.83 -13.49 -16.49
C GLN A 49 8.37 -13.11 -16.24
N VAL A 50 8.10 -11.82 -16.39
CA VAL A 50 6.77 -11.21 -16.32
C VAL A 50 6.65 -10.24 -17.48
N ARG A 51 5.50 -10.27 -18.16
CA ARG A 51 5.17 -9.32 -19.21
C ARG A 51 4.05 -8.41 -18.75
N PHE A 52 4.35 -7.12 -18.69
CA PHE A 52 3.36 -6.09 -18.38
C PHE A 52 2.61 -5.68 -19.65
N VAL A 53 1.30 -5.66 -19.55
CA VAL A 53 0.39 -5.11 -20.56
C VAL A 53 0.05 -3.66 -20.22
N VAL A 54 -0.08 -3.35 -18.92
CA VAL A 54 -0.28 -2.01 -18.39
C VAL A 54 0.60 -1.83 -17.18
N ALA A 55 1.32 -0.72 -17.11
CA ALA A 55 1.98 -0.24 -15.91
C ALA A 55 1.97 1.29 -15.93
N ARG A 56 1.10 1.91 -15.12
CA ARG A 56 0.94 3.37 -15.10
C ARG A 56 0.69 3.91 -13.70
N ALA A 57 1.06 5.17 -13.49
CA ALA A 57 0.74 5.92 -12.29
C ALA A 57 -0.04 7.20 -12.66
N PHE A 58 -1.02 7.57 -11.85
CA PHE A 58 -1.80 8.80 -12.04
C PHE A 58 -2.42 9.28 -10.71
N GLU A 59 -2.70 10.57 -10.61
CA GLU A 59 -3.38 11.15 -9.46
C GLU A 59 -4.90 10.92 -9.53
N ARG A 60 -5.50 10.68 -8.36
CA ARG A 60 -6.95 10.67 -8.17
C ARG A 60 -7.31 11.33 -6.85
N THR A 61 -8.47 11.96 -6.83
CA THR A 61 -9.12 12.38 -5.59
C THR A 61 -10.20 11.35 -5.26
N ILE A 62 -10.21 10.84 -4.04
CA ILE A 62 -11.22 9.91 -3.54
C ILE A 62 -12.01 10.54 -2.40
N ASP A 63 -13.30 10.23 -2.33
CA ASP A 63 -14.14 10.63 -1.20
C ASP A 63 -13.87 9.68 -0.04
N VAL A 64 -13.25 10.19 1.03
CA VAL A 64 -13.18 9.49 2.31
C VAL A 64 -14.46 9.86 3.05
N GLY A 65 -15.54 9.13 2.75
CA GLY A 65 -16.72 9.11 3.59
C GLY A 65 -16.31 8.67 5.00
N GLY A 66 -16.76 9.39 6.03
CA GLY A 66 -16.47 9.04 7.42
C GLY A 66 -17.14 7.70 7.76
N ASP A 67 -16.39 6.61 7.64
CA ASP A 67 -16.82 5.31 8.12
C ASP A 67 -16.31 5.12 9.55
N ASP A 68 -17.28 4.97 10.44
CA ASP A 68 -17.12 4.69 11.86
C ASP A 68 -16.23 3.46 12.10
N ALA A 69 -15.34 3.60 13.10
CA ALA A 69 -14.81 2.55 13.97
C ALA A 69 -14.81 1.11 13.42
N VAL A 70 -13.88 0.78 12.52
CA VAL A 70 -13.42 -0.61 12.41
C VAL A 70 -12.30 -0.81 13.41
N GLU A 71 -12.72 -1.15 14.63
CA GLU A 71 -11.88 -1.41 15.78
C GLU A 71 -10.87 -2.55 15.48
N ASP A 72 -9.64 -2.30 15.92
CA ASP A 72 -8.41 -3.00 15.64
C ASP A 72 -8.42 -4.43 16.24
N GLN A 73 -8.98 -5.41 15.53
CA GLN A 73 -9.00 -6.82 15.98
C GLN A 73 -7.66 -7.55 15.80
N ALA A 74 -6.56 -6.84 15.49
CA ALA A 74 -5.23 -7.44 15.34
C ALA A 74 -4.40 -7.48 16.65
N GLU A 75 -4.78 -6.74 17.71
CA GLU A 75 -3.97 -6.66 18.95
C GLU A 75 -4.33 -7.69 20.05
N ASP A 76 -5.47 -8.38 19.98
CA ASP A 76 -5.94 -9.23 21.09
C ASP A 76 -5.26 -10.61 21.19
N ALA A 77 -4.51 -11.03 20.16
CA ALA A 77 -3.78 -12.29 20.16
C ALA A 77 -2.46 -12.23 20.96
N MET A 78 -1.84 -11.05 21.10
CA MET A 78 -0.52 -10.92 21.73
C MET A 78 -0.58 -10.43 23.19
N SER A 79 -1.73 -9.90 23.63
CA SER A 79 -1.93 -9.37 24.98
C SER A 79 -2.33 -10.41 26.04
N ARG A 80 -2.77 -11.60 25.64
CA ARG A 80 -3.11 -12.70 26.57
C ARG A 80 -1.90 -13.42 27.19
N ALA A 81 -0.69 -13.20 26.67
CA ALA A 81 0.51 -13.91 27.13
C ALA A 81 1.22 -13.24 28.34
N ASN A 82 0.94 -11.98 28.66
CA ASN A 82 1.80 -11.21 29.60
C ASN A 82 1.14 -10.82 30.94
N ARG A 83 -0.04 -11.38 31.28
CA ARG A 83 -0.80 -11.00 32.49
C ARG A 83 -0.62 -11.94 33.70
N ARG A 84 0.43 -12.77 33.71
CA ARG A 84 0.83 -13.57 34.89
C ARG A 84 2.19 -13.09 35.40
N SER A 85 2.23 -11.91 36.01
CA SER A 85 3.24 -11.58 37.03
C SER A 85 3.04 -10.18 37.60
N ARG A 86 2.95 -10.12 38.94
CA ARG A 86 3.26 -9.00 39.83
C ARG A 86 2.13 -8.03 40.20
N SER A 87 1.30 -8.53 41.12
CA SER A 87 0.96 -7.97 42.44
C SER A 87 1.34 -6.52 42.80
N ALA A 88 0.34 -5.84 43.35
CA ALA A 88 0.36 -4.91 44.50
C ALA A 88 1.15 -3.60 44.37
N VAL A 89 0.44 -2.46 44.44
CA VAL A 89 0.51 -1.49 45.57
C VAL A 89 -0.54 -0.38 45.35
N THR A 90 -0.95 0.19 46.48
CA THR A 90 -2.15 0.91 46.90
C THR A 90 -2.33 2.40 46.50
N ARG A 91 -3.63 2.78 46.44
CA ARG A 91 -4.36 3.96 46.99
C ARG A 91 -4.17 5.42 46.49
N GLU A 92 -5.36 5.99 46.22
CA GLU A 92 -5.93 7.30 46.62
C GLU A 92 -5.40 8.62 46.01
N HIS A 93 -6.27 9.33 45.26
CA HIS A 93 -7.01 10.51 45.76
C HIS A 93 -8.03 11.05 44.71
N ALA A 94 -9.18 11.51 45.19
CA ALA A 94 -10.26 12.21 44.45
C ALA A 94 -9.87 13.69 44.15
N ILE A 95 -10.55 14.46 43.30
CA ILE A 95 -11.80 15.22 43.59
C ILE A 95 -12.20 16.09 42.35
N ARG A 96 -13.52 16.18 42.12
CA ARG A 96 -14.40 17.21 41.52
C ARG A 96 -14.46 17.53 40.01
N ALA A 97 -15.72 17.54 39.58
CA ALA A 97 -16.33 18.18 38.43
C ALA A 97 -16.40 19.71 38.60
N GLU A 98 -16.38 20.43 37.47
CA GLU A 98 -17.12 21.69 37.31
C GLU A 98 -17.78 21.74 35.93
N ASP A 99 -19.04 22.17 35.97
CA ASP A 99 -19.95 22.44 34.87
C ASP A 99 -19.48 23.63 34.05
N GLY A 100 -19.55 23.50 32.72
CA GLY A 100 -19.27 24.57 31.77
C GLY A 100 -20.19 24.46 30.57
N ASP A 101 -21.33 25.13 30.67
CA ASP A 101 -22.29 25.41 29.60
C ASP A 101 -21.57 26.08 28.42
N GLY A 102 -21.44 25.35 27.32
CA GLY A 102 -20.73 25.77 26.12
C GLY A 102 -21.48 25.29 24.89
N ASP A 103 -22.26 26.21 24.34
CA ASP A 103 -23.04 26.17 23.11
C ASP A 103 -22.41 25.28 22.01
N ILE A 104 -22.91 24.04 21.87
CA ILE A 104 -22.49 23.12 20.80
C ILE A 104 -23.41 23.37 19.61
N ALA A 105 -23.04 24.35 18.79
CA ALA A 105 -23.63 24.52 17.47
C ALA A 105 -23.43 23.23 16.66
N LEU A 106 -24.51 22.46 16.52
CA LEU A 106 -24.63 21.26 15.72
C LEU A 106 -24.54 21.62 14.22
N ALA A 107 -23.34 21.98 13.77
CA ALA A 107 -23.00 22.00 12.36
C ALA A 107 -22.70 20.56 11.92
N SER A 108 -23.74 19.74 11.82
CA SER A 108 -23.68 18.47 11.09
C SER A 108 -23.64 18.75 9.58
N ALA A 109 -22.61 19.45 9.13
CA ALA A 109 -22.15 19.32 7.76
C ALA A 109 -21.30 18.04 7.76
N SER A 110 -21.83 16.96 7.17
CA SER A 110 -21.04 15.77 6.88
C SER A 110 -19.82 16.22 6.05
N SER A 111 -18.67 16.40 6.70
CA SER A 111 -17.43 16.75 6.02
C SER A 111 -17.01 15.52 5.23
N SER A 112 -17.48 15.41 3.99
CA SER A 112 -16.93 14.48 3.02
C SER A 112 -15.47 14.86 2.83
N SER A 113 -14.56 14.20 3.56
CA SER A 113 -13.15 14.48 3.46
C SER A 113 -12.63 13.86 2.18
N THR A 114 -12.32 14.67 1.18
CA THR A 114 -11.65 14.19 -0.03
C THR A 114 -10.17 13.98 0.26
N MET A 115 -9.57 12.95 -0.34
CA MET A 115 -8.15 12.65 -0.23
C MET A 115 -7.52 12.47 -1.61
N ASP A 116 -6.46 13.23 -1.89
CA ASP A 116 -5.64 13.03 -3.08
C ASP A 116 -4.71 11.84 -2.88
N VAL A 117 -4.75 10.91 -3.84
CA VAL A 117 -4.02 9.66 -3.85
C VAL A 117 -3.30 9.47 -5.19
N ILE A 118 -2.20 8.72 -5.16
CA ILE A 118 -1.53 8.23 -6.36
C ILE A 118 -2.00 6.80 -6.58
N VAL A 119 -2.56 6.54 -7.75
CA VAL A 119 -3.00 5.20 -8.17
C VAL A 119 -1.93 4.61 -9.07
N ILE A 120 -1.51 3.37 -8.77
CA ILE A 120 -0.64 2.58 -9.64
C ILE A 120 -1.46 1.41 -10.17
N GLU A 121 -1.61 1.35 -11.48
CA GLU A 121 -2.33 0.29 -12.17
C GLU A 121 -1.33 -0.63 -12.88
N LEU A 122 -1.44 -1.92 -12.59
CA LEU A 122 -0.59 -2.96 -13.18
C LEU A 122 -1.47 -4.07 -13.76
N VAL A 123 -1.25 -4.40 -15.03
CA VAL A 123 -1.80 -5.57 -15.71
C VAL A 123 -0.63 -6.34 -16.29
N ALA A 124 -0.58 -7.64 -16.01
CA ALA A 124 0.49 -8.52 -16.48
C ALA A 124 -0.05 -9.93 -16.75
N ASP A 125 0.70 -10.72 -17.51
CA ASP A 125 0.42 -12.13 -17.76
C ASP A 125 0.41 -12.97 -16.47
N ARG A 126 1.22 -12.57 -15.48
CA ARG A 126 1.35 -13.19 -14.16
C ARG A 126 1.96 -12.22 -13.16
N PHE A 127 1.74 -12.48 -11.87
CA PHE A 127 2.46 -11.79 -10.80
C PHE A 127 3.21 -12.79 -9.92
N LEU A 128 4.48 -12.50 -9.62
CA LEU A 128 5.26 -13.30 -8.68
C LEU A 128 4.92 -12.92 -7.23
N ARG A 129 5.17 -13.81 -6.28
CA ARG A 129 4.85 -13.56 -4.87
C ARG A 129 5.59 -12.31 -4.35
N LYS A 130 4.81 -11.39 -3.75
CA LYS A 130 5.23 -10.05 -3.26
C LYS A 130 5.79 -9.08 -4.31
N LEU A 131 5.75 -9.43 -5.59
CA LEU A 131 6.30 -8.62 -6.67
C LEU A 131 5.70 -7.22 -6.69
N VAL A 132 4.37 -7.11 -6.76
CA VAL A 132 3.66 -5.83 -6.86
C VAL A 132 4.07 -4.88 -5.74
N ARG A 133 4.09 -5.37 -4.50
CA ARG A 133 4.41 -4.56 -3.31
C ARG A 133 5.85 -4.06 -3.31
N CYS A 134 6.80 -4.87 -3.79
CA CYS A 134 8.20 -4.48 -3.93
C CYS A 134 8.42 -3.52 -5.11
N LEU A 135 7.69 -3.74 -6.21
CA LEU A 135 7.74 -2.88 -7.38
C LEU A 135 7.23 -1.48 -7.02
N VAL A 136 6.02 -1.40 -6.46
CA VAL A 136 5.39 -0.14 -6.04
C VAL A 136 6.30 0.66 -5.11
N SER A 137 6.81 0.07 -4.04
CA SER A 137 7.66 0.80 -3.10
C SER A 137 8.97 1.28 -3.73
N THR A 138 9.53 0.50 -4.66
CA THR A 138 10.74 0.90 -5.39
C THR A 138 10.43 2.03 -6.35
N THR A 139 9.35 1.94 -7.13
CA THR A 139 8.90 3.03 -8.00
C THR A 139 8.72 4.33 -7.20
N MET A 140 8.08 4.29 -6.03
CA MET A 140 7.92 5.48 -5.20
C MET A 140 9.24 6.02 -4.65
N ARG A 141 10.16 5.12 -4.24
CA ARG A 141 11.49 5.52 -3.78
C ARG A 141 12.30 6.19 -4.90
N GLU A 142 12.29 5.62 -6.10
CA GLU A 142 13.04 6.17 -7.24
C GLU A 142 12.40 7.46 -7.75
N ALA A 143 11.07 7.55 -7.79
CA ALA A 143 10.37 8.77 -8.19
C ALA A 143 10.63 9.94 -7.21
N ALA A 144 10.68 9.65 -5.90
CA ALA A 144 11.01 10.66 -4.90
C ALA A 144 12.47 11.14 -4.95
N ASN A 145 13.38 10.34 -5.52
CA ASN A 145 14.81 10.63 -5.63
C ASN A 145 15.27 10.70 -7.08
N PHE A 146 14.40 11.14 -8.00
CA PHE A 146 14.61 11.02 -9.43
C PHE A 146 15.98 11.56 -9.87
N ALA A 147 16.81 10.67 -10.39
CA ALA A 147 18.17 10.97 -10.83
C ALA A 147 18.29 11.19 -12.35
N GLY A 148 17.16 11.32 -13.06
CA GLY A 148 17.16 11.52 -14.52
C GLY A 148 17.11 10.24 -15.37
N ASP A 149 16.93 9.08 -14.76
CA ASP A 149 16.89 7.78 -15.45
C ASP A 149 15.50 7.15 -15.38
N ASP A 150 14.78 7.16 -16.51
CA ASP A 150 13.47 6.51 -16.61
C ASP A 150 13.60 4.97 -16.66
N ASP A 151 14.77 4.42 -17.03
CA ASP A 151 15.05 2.98 -17.06
C ASP A 151 15.45 2.39 -15.70
N VAL A 152 15.40 3.18 -14.63
CA VAL A 152 15.86 2.80 -13.29
C VAL A 152 15.26 1.47 -12.79
N LEU A 153 13.98 1.20 -13.06
CA LEU A 153 13.33 -0.06 -12.64
C LEU A 153 13.86 -1.26 -13.44
N LEU A 154 14.15 -1.08 -14.73
CA LEU A 154 14.77 -2.10 -15.56
C LEU A 154 16.23 -2.34 -15.15
N ASN A 155 16.95 -1.27 -14.82
CA ASN A 155 18.33 -1.34 -14.34
C ASN A 155 18.41 -2.11 -13.02
N ILE A 156 17.52 -1.83 -12.06
CA ILE A 156 17.39 -2.59 -10.82
C ILE A 156 17.04 -4.07 -11.11
N ALA A 157 16.09 -4.34 -12.02
CA ALA A 157 15.74 -5.70 -12.43
C ALA A 157 16.98 -6.47 -12.94
N ALA A 158 17.76 -5.82 -13.82
CA ALA A 158 18.94 -6.40 -14.45
C ALA A 158 20.05 -6.78 -13.45
N THR A 159 20.16 -6.10 -12.31
CA THR A 159 21.12 -6.47 -11.25
C THR A 159 20.84 -7.85 -10.65
N ARG A 160 19.59 -8.32 -10.72
CA ARG A 160 19.09 -9.51 -10.01
C ARG A 160 19.35 -9.46 -8.49
N ASP A 161 19.59 -8.29 -7.91
CA ASP A 161 19.81 -8.16 -6.47
C ASP A 161 18.53 -7.69 -5.77
N ARG A 162 18.05 -8.51 -4.82
CA ARG A 162 16.88 -8.18 -4.00
C ARG A 162 17.14 -7.03 -3.03
N ARG A 163 18.40 -6.76 -2.69
CA ARG A 163 18.81 -5.67 -1.80
C ARG A 163 18.71 -4.30 -2.48
N ALA A 164 18.78 -4.27 -3.82
CA ALA A 164 18.60 -3.05 -4.59
C ALA A 164 17.15 -2.54 -4.55
N VAL A 165 16.18 -3.40 -4.21
CA VAL A 165 14.74 -3.10 -4.19
C VAL A 165 14.30 -2.59 -2.81
N ALA A 166 13.36 -1.64 -2.78
CA ALA A 166 12.81 -1.12 -1.54
C ALA A 166 12.04 -2.21 -0.73
N PRO A 167 11.85 -2.02 0.59
CA PRO A 167 10.99 -2.90 1.39
C PRO A 167 9.57 -2.97 0.79
N PRO A 168 8.86 -4.12 0.85
CA PRO A 168 7.53 -4.24 0.25
C PRO A 168 6.56 -3.22 0.88
N ALA A 169 5.82 -2.49 0.05
CA ALA A 169 4.75 -1.59 0.49
C ALA A 169 3.75 -2.31 1.40
N PRO A 170 3.03 -1.63 2.33
CA PRO A 170 1.95 -2.24 3.11
C PRO A 170 0.87 -2.89 2.22
N PRO A 171 0.19 -3.96 2.67
CA PRO A 171 -0.81 -4.65 1.85
C PRO A 171 -2.14 -3.89 1.74
N GLY A 172 -2.46 -2.99 2.69
CA GLY A 172 -3.78 -2.34 2.77
C GLY A 172 -4.16 -1.46 1.57
N GLY A 173 -3.18 -1.02 0.77
CA GLY A 173 -3.42 -0.25 -0.46
C GLY A 173 -3.40 -1.08 -1.75
N LEU A 174 -3.35 -2.41 -1.66
CA LEU A 174 -3.29 -3.30 -2.82
C LEU A 174 -4.65 -3.96 -3.07
N PHE A 175 -5.20 -3.72 -4.26
CA PHE A 175 -6.47 -4.28 -4.70
C PHE A 175 -6.28 -5.12 -5.94
N PHE A 176 -6.98 -6.26 -6.01
CA PHE A 176 -7.08 -7.06 -7.23
C PHE A 176 -8.31 -6.62 -8.00
N ALA A 177 -8.10 -5.96 -9.15
CA ALA A 177 -9.18 -5.32 -9.90
C ALA A 177 -9.89 -6.25 -10.90
N GLY A 178 -9.20 -7.27 -11.45
CA GLY A 178 -9.79 -8.18 -12.42
C GLY A 178 -8.80 -9.09 -13.12
N VAL A 179 -9.34 -9.96 -13.99
CA VAL A 179 -8.61 -10.87 -14.88
C VAL A 179 -9.30 -10.93 -16.23
N SER A 180 -8.52 -11.19 -17.28
CA SER A 180 -9.02 -11.41 -18.63
C SER A 180 -8.89 -12.89 -19.00
N TYR A 181 -9.87 -13.39 -19.73
CA TYR A 181 -9.87 -14.71 -20.36
C TYR A 181 -9.96 -14.53 -21.87
N SER A 182 -9.43 -15.48 -22.64
CA SER A 182 -9.63 -15.52 -24.09
C SER A 182 -11.08 -15.84 -24.43
N ASP A 183 -11.56 -15.38 -25.59
CA ASP A 183 -12.96 -15.54 -26.03
C ASP A 183 -13.37 -17.02 -26.25
N ASP A 184 -12.41 -17.95 -26.30
CA ASP A 184 -12.63 -19.38 -26.53
C ASP A 184 -13.41 -20.10 -25.40
N PHE A 185 -13.70 -19.43 -24.29
CA PHE A 185 -14.38 -20.02 -23.13
C PHE A 185 -15.93 -19.87 -23.15
N GLU A 186 -16.54 -19.25 -24.17
CA GLU A 186 -18.00 -19.02 -24.21
C GLU A 186 -18.87 -20.18 -24.78
N THR A 187 -18.31 -21.28 -25.30
CA THR A 187 -19.09 -22.27 -26.09
C THR A 187 -19.44 -23.60 -25.37
N THR A 188 -19.77 -23.65 -24.08
CA THR A 188 -20.24 -24.94 -23.47
C THR A 188 -21.39 -24.85 -22.47
N ARG A 189 -22.24 -23.82 -22.58
CA ARG A 189 -23.55 -23.83 -21.88
C ARG A 189 -24.66 -23.36 -22.79
N GLY A 190 -25.25 -24.31 -23.53
CA GLY A 190 -26.51 -24.07 -24.26
C GLY A 190 -26.72 -24.98 -25.46
N SER A 191 -26.86 -26.29 -25.23
CA SER A 191 -27.49 -27.22 -26.18
C SER A 191 -28.35 -28.21 -25.42
#